data_AF-A0A2J5NB38-F1
#
_entry.id   AF-A0A2J5NB38-F1
#
_cell.length_a   1.000
_cell.length_b   1.000
_cell.length_c   1.000
_cell.angle_alpha   90.00
_cell.angle_beta   90.00
_cell.angle_gamma   90.00
#
_symmetry.space_group_name_H-M   'P 1'
#
loop_
_entity.id
_entity.type
_entity.pdbx_description
1 polymer ?
#
loop_
_entity_poly.entity_id
_entity_poly.type
_entity_poly.pdbx_seq_one_letter_code
_entity_poly.pdbx_strand_id
1 'polypeptide(L)'
;LIVRLVEASLAGKLEQVKIITNLLSSEMLSYDPESSKSLKKLVSGSLRSVAERVNPHPIKPVNGNSLFLANQDTDASIYELVLSQENESKIHQIIKEHANSKKLQTHGLSPIKTILFNGPPGVGKTLTAKWLAKKMNIPLRIVDLASVMSSLLGKTGNNIKSVFEDAANT
;
A
#
# COMPACT_ATOMS: atom_id res chain seq x y z
N LEU A 1 -35.39 -5.24 -3.14
CA LEU A 1 -34.03 -4.81 -2.69
C LEU A 1 -34.00 -4.17 -1.30
N ILE A 2 -34.98 -3.31 -0.94
CA ILE A 2 -35.01 -2.62 0.36
C ILE A 2 -35.00 -3.59 1.56
N VAL A 3 -35.80 -4.66 1.52
CA VAL A 3 -35.82 -5.69 2.58
C VAL A 3 -34.43 -6.31 2.81
N ARG A 4 -33.74 -6.70 1.72
CA ARG A 4 -32.38 -7.27 1.79
C ARG A 4 -31.35 -6.28 2.32
N LEU A 5 -31.54 -4.98 2.04
CA LEU A 5 -30.68 -3.93 2.58
C LEU A 5 -30.82 -3.82 4.10
N VAL A 6 -32.06 -3.88 4.60
CA VAL A 6 -32.34 -3.87 6.05
C VAL A 6 -31.76 -5.11 6.73
N GLU A 7 -31.94 -6.30 6.15
CA GLU A 7 -31.36 -7.55 6.66
C GLU A 7 -29.83 -7.49 6.72
N ALA A 8 -29.16 -7.05 5.65
CA ALA A 8 -27.71 -6.93 5.61
C ALA A 8 -27.18 -5.88 6.61
N SER A 9 -27.96 -4.82 6.85
CA SER A 9 -27.62 -3.77 7.82
C SER A 9 -27.76 -4.26 9.27
N LEU A 10 -28.83 -4.97 9.58
CA LEU A 10 -29.04 -5.60 10.90
C LEU A 10 -28.00 -6.68 11.20
N ALA A 11 -27.56 -7.41 10.16
CA ALA A 11 -26.51 -8.42 10.26
C ALA A 11 -25.08 -7.84 10.32
N GLY A 12 -24.90 -6.52 10.22
CA GLY A 12 -23.58 -5.87 10.24
C GLY A 12 -22.69 -6.17 9.04
N LYS A 13 -23.24 -6.70 7.94
CA LYS A 13 -22.49 -7.13 6.75
C LYS A 13 -22.25 -5.96 5.81
N LEU A 14 -21.32 -5.07 6.18
CA LEU A 14 -21.06 -3.79 5.49
C LEU A 14 -20.82 -3.91 3.97
N GLU A 15 -20.11 -4.95 3.52
CA GLU A 15 -19.87 -5.18 2.09
C GLU A 15 -21.16 -5.53 1.34
N GLN A 16 -22.06 -6.31 1.94
CA GLN A 16 -23.36 -6.63 1.36
C GLN A 16 -24.27 -5.39 1.34
N VAL A 17 -24.23 -4.58 2.40
CA VAL A 17 -24.91 -3.29 2.45
C VAL A 17 -24.47 -2.40 1.29
N LYS A 18 -23.16 -2.25 1.03
CA LYS A 18 -22.63 -1.45 -0.10
C LYS A 18 -23.15 -1.93 -1.46
N ILE A 19 -23.08 -3.24 -1.72
CA ILE A 19 -23.49 -3.83 -3.00
C ILE A 19 -24.99 -3.62 -3.22
N ILE A 20 -25.82 -3.94 -2.22
CA ILE A 20 -27.28 -3.83 -2.32
C ILE A 20 -27.71 -2.36 -2.46
N THR A 21 -27.03 -1.44 -1.77
CA THR A 21 -27.32 0.00 -1.87
C THR A 21 -26.96 0.56 -3.24
N ASN A 22 -25.84 0.13 -3.84
CA ASN A 22 -25.46 0.52 -5.20
C ASN A 22 -26.43 -0.02 -6.25
N LEU A 23 -26.87 -1.28 -6.12
CA LEU A 23 -27.89 -1.88 -6.99
C LEU A 23 -29.21 -1.12 -6.90
N LEU A 24 -29.68 -0.85 -5.69
CA LEU A 24 -30.90 -0.08 -5.44
C LEU A 24 -30.80 1.34 -6.02
N SER A 25 -29.64 2.00 -5.86
CA SER A 25 -29.42 3.33 -6.43
C SER A 25 -29.49 3.35 -7.96
N SER A 26 -29.01 2.29 -8.63
CA SER A 26 -29.02 2.18 -10.08
C SER A 26 -30.43 1.89 -10.60
N GLU A 27 -31.21 1.09 -9.87
CA GLU A 27 -32.61 0.79 -10.21
C GLU A 27 -33.52 2.01 -9.99
N MET A 28 -33.27 2.80 -8.94
CA MET A 28 -34.02 4.04 -8.66
C MET A 28 -33.72 5.17 -9.65
N LEU A 29 -32.68 5.06 -10.49
CA LEU A 29 -32.31 6.10 -11.44
C LEU A 29 -33.42 6.39 -12.47
N SER A 30 -34.24 5.38 -12.79
CA SER A 30 -35.32 5.47 -13.78
C SER A 30 -36.62 6.08 -13.22
N TYR A 31 -36.80 6.06 -11.90
CA TYR A 31 -38.05 6.46 -11.24
C TYR A 31 -37.90 7.71 -10.37
N ASP A 32 -36.76 7.86 -9.69
CA ASP A 32 -36.45 8.99 -8.83
C ASP A 32 -34.93 9.30 -8.83
N PRO A 33 -34.48 10.12 -9.80
CA PRO A 33 -33.07 10.48 -9.96
C PRO A 33 -32.46 11.23 -8.76
N GLU A 34 -33.25 12.04 -8.05
CA GLU A 34 -32.79 12.86 -6.92
C GLU A 34 -32.48 11.97 -5.69
N SER A 35 -33.38 11.04 -5.38
CA SER A 35 -33.15 10.05 -4.32
C SER A 35 -31.99 9.12 -4.66
N SER A 36 -31.87 8.67 -5.91
CA SER A 36 -30.73 7.86 -6.37
C SER A 36 -29.38 8.57 -6.14
N LYS A 37 -29.30 9.85 -6.51
CA LYS A 37 -28.09 10.67 -6.36
C LYS A 37 -27.74 10.91 -4.89
N SER A 38 -28.74 11.17 -4.05
CA SER A 38 -28.58 11.33 -2.59
C SER A 38 -28.11 10.03 -1.93
N LEU A 39 -28.66 8.89 -2.34
CA LEU A 39 -28.32 7.58 -1.82
C LEU A 39 -26.90 7.14 -2.24
N LYS A 40 -26.48 7.44 -3.49
CA LYS A 40 -25.07 7.29 -3.93
C LYS A 40 -24.12 8.18 -3.13
N LYS A 41 -24.52 9.41 -2.83
CA LYS A 41 -23.74 10.35 -1.99
C LYS A 41 -23.58 9.84 -0.55
N LEU A 42 -24.61 9.20 0.02
CA LEU A 42 -24.55 8.62 1.35
C LEU A 42 -23.63 7.39 1.44
N VAL A 43 -23.66 6.49 0.44
CA VAL A 43 -22.74 5.33 0.41
C VAL A 43 -21.29 5.77 0.23
N SER A 44 -21.05 6.75 -0.64
CA SER A 44 -19.72 7.29 -0.89
C SER A 44 -19.19 8.15 0.26
N GLY A 45 -20.07 8.81 1.02
CA GLY A 45 -19.70 9.73 2.10
C GLY A 45 -19.72 9.14 3.51
N SER A 46 -20.70 8.30 3.86
CA SER A 46 -21.00 7.93 5.25
C SER A 46 -20.17 6.73 5.75
N LEU A 47 -19.85 5.76 4.87
CA LEU A 47 -19.05 4.58 5.25
C LEU A 47 -17.55 4.87 5.45
N ARG A 48 -17.08 6.06 5.05
CA ARG A 48 -15.74 6.55 5.42
C ARG A 48 -15.62 6.75 6.94
N SER A 49 -16.66 7.25 7.59
CA SER A 49 -16.63 7.63 9.01
C SER A 49 -16.65 6.45 10.00
N VAL A 50 -17.20 5.30 9.61
CA VAL A 50 -17.24 4.08 10.45
C VAL A 50 -15.93 3.30 10.33
N ALA A 51 -15.34 3.24 9.13
CA ALA A 51 -14.03 2.63 8.91
C ALA A 51 -12.89 3.43 9.58
N GLU A 52 -13.02 4.77 9.64
CA GLU A 52 -12.06 5.66 10.33
C GLU A 52 -12.06 5.50 11.86
N ARG A 53 -13.14 5.01 12.48
CA ARG A 53 -13.21 4.83 13.96
C ARG A 53 -12.57 3.54 14.46
N VAL A 54 -12.27 2.58 13.58
CA VAL A 54 -11.71 1.27 13.95
C VAL A 54 -10.19 1.23 13.86
N ASN A 55 -9.55 2.24 13.24
CA ASN A 55 -8.09 2.31 13.12
C ASN A 55 -7.56 3.60 13.77
N PRO A 56 -6.72 3.54 14.82
CA PRO A 56 -6.18 4.74 15.47
C PRO A 56 -5.21 5.56 14.60
N HIS A 57 -4.83 5.08 13.41
CA HIS A 57 -3.95 5.79 12.49
C HIS A 57 -4.39 5.57 11.03
N PRO A 58 -5.42 6.28 10.55
CA PRO A 58 -5.73 6.29 9.12
C PRO A 58 -4.69 7.15 8.40
N ILE A 59 -3.73 6.50 7.72
CA ILE A 59 -2.88 7.18 6.75
C ILE A 59 -3.78 7.51 5.56
N LYS A 60 -4.14 8.79 5.43
CA LYS A 60 -4.97 9.27 4.32
C LYS A 60 -4.22 9.02 3.00
N PRO A 61 -4.84 8.37 1.99
CA PRO A 61 -4.26 8.33 0.67
C PRO A 61 -4.16 9.77 0.16
N VAL A 62 -2.94 10.21 -0.14
CA VAL A 62 -2.68 11.53 -0.72
C VAL A 62 -3.13 11.48 -2.17
N ASN A 63 -4.14 12.30 -2.48
CA ASN A 63 -4.57 12.78 -3.80
C ASN A 63 -4.27 11.87 -5.01
N GLY A 64 -5.32 11.26 -5.57
CA GLY A 64 -5.37 10.81 -6.96
C GLY A 64 -4.30 9.79 -7.38
N ASN A 65 -4.68 8.52 -7.44
CA ASN A 65 -3.97 7.45 -8.17
C ASN A 65 -2.56 7.03 -7.68
N SER A 66 -1.98 7.63 -6.65
CA SER A 66 -0.66 7.18 -6.17
C SER A 66 -0.76 5.91 -5.31
N LEU A 67 -0.18 4.80 -5.79
CA LEU A 67 -0.03 3.53 -5.05
C LEU A 67 1.05 3.59 -3.96
N PHE A 68 1.79 4.69 -3.91
CA PHE A 68 2.84 4.92 -2.93
C PHE A 68 2.27 5.55 -1.66
N LEU A 69 2.79 5.13 -0.51
CA LEU A 69 2.60 5.88 0.71
C LEU A 69 3.34 7.22 0.53
N ALA A 70 2.62 8.33 0.69
CA ALA A 70 3.18 9.68 0.59
C ALA A 70 4.47 9.77 1.41
N ASN A 71 5.51 10.38 0.80
CA ASN A 71 6.86 10.52 1.32
C ASN A 71 6.85 10.72 2.84
N GLN A 72 7.01 9.64 3.59
CA GLN A 72 7.37 9.73 4.98
C GLN A 72 8.87 9.97 4.97
N ASP A 73 9.26 11.23 4.75
CA ASP A 73 10.57 11.77 5.08
C ASP A 73 10.79 11.59 6.58
N THR A 74 11.01 10.34 6.95
CA THR A 74 11.44 9.97 8.29
C THR A 74 12.93 10.12 8.19
N ASP A 75 13.43 11.17 8.83
CA ASP A 75 14.83 11.51 8.86
C ASP A 75 15.60 10.39 9.56
N ALA A 76 15.93 9.34 8.81
CA ALA A 76 16.65 8.17 9.29
C ALA A 76 18.12 8.50 9.62
N SER A 77 18.50 9.80 9.64
CA SER A 77 19.80 10.28 10.14
C SER A 77 19.95 10.05 11.64
N ILE A 78 18.84 9.93 12.38
CA ILE A 78 18.83 9.96 13.84
C ILE A 78 19.09 8.57 14.46
N TYR A 79 18.91 7.47 13.69
CA TYR A 79 18.96 6.12 14.25
C TYR A 79 20.28 5.42 13.92
N GLU A 80 21.09 5.20 14.97
CA GLU A 80 22.16 4.21 14.94
C GLU A 80 21.53 2.81 14.88
N LEU A 81 21.72 2.12 13.74
CA LEU A 81 21.11 0.82 13.52
C LEU A 81 21.94 -0.26 14.19
N VAL A 82 21.44 -0.77 15.32
CA VAL A 82 22.09 -1.88 16.03
C VAL A 82 21.60 -3.21 15.44
N LEU A 83 22.53 -3.99 14.88
CA LEU A 83 22.26 -5.30 14.30
C LEU A 83 23.13 -6.35 14.99
N SER A 84 22.65 -7.60 15.00
CA SER A 84 23.51 -8.75 15.32
C SER A 84 24.63 -8.88 14.28
N GLN A 85 25.79 -9.39 14.67
CA GLN A 85 26.94 -9.60 13.79
C GLN A 85 26.60 -10.31 12.46
N GLU A 86 25.72 -11.32 12.49
CA GLU A 86 25.28 -12.05 11.29
C GLU A 86 24.53 -11.13 10.31
N ASN A 87 23.52 -10.40 10.79
CA ASN A 87 22.72 -9.47 9.98
C ASN A 87 23.55 -8.29 9.48
N GLU A 88 24.44 -7.75 10.31
CA GLU A 88 25.37 -6.70 9.90
C GLU A 88 26.26 -7.17 8.74
N SER A 89 26.83 -8.38 8.84
CA SER A 89 27.65 -8.98 7.77
C SER A 89 26.88 -9.09 6.45
N LYS A 90 25.61 -9.56 6.50
CA LYS A 90 24.75 -9.67 5.31
C LYS A 90 24.45 -8.30 4.70
N ILE A 91 24.12 -7.31 5.53
CA ILE A 91 23.83 -5.95 5.07
C ILE A 91 25.06 -5.29 4.44
N HIS A 92 26.24 -5.44 5.05
CA HIS A 92 27.50 -4.95 4.50
C HIS A 92 27.86 -5.61 3.17
N GLN A 93 27.60 -6.92 3.02
CA GLN A 93 27.78 -7.59 1.74
C GLN A 93 26.90 -6.96 0.66
N ILE A 94 25.62 -6.71 0.95
CA ILE A 94 24.69 -6.09 -0.01
C ILE A 94 25.15 -4.68 -0.41
N ILE A 95 25.59 -3.85 0.54
CA ILE A 95 26.15 -2.53 0.26
C ILE A 95 27.38 -2.64 -0.64
N LYS A 96 28.29 -3.56 -0.34
CA LYS A 96 29.51 -3.78 -1.12
C LYS A 96 29.21 -4.25 -2.54
N GLU A 97 28.27 -5.17 -2.71
CA GLU A 97 27.86 -5.64 -4.04
C GLU A 97 27.21 -4.53 -4.86
N HIS A 98 26.35 -3.72 -4.24
CA HIS A 98 25.73 -2.58 -4.92
C HIS A 98 26.76 -1.58 -5.43
N ALA A 99 27.74 -1.21 -4.59
CA ALA A 99 28.84 -0.31 -4.95
C ALA A 99 29.73 -0.87 -6.07
N ASN A 100 29.89 -2.19 -6.14
CA ASN A 100 30.72 -2.87 -7.15
C ASN A 100 29.92 -3.49 -8.30
N SER A 101 28.66 -3.09 -8.47
CA SER A 101 27.73 -3.69 -9.45
C SER A 101 28.30 -3.74 -10.88
N LYS A 102 28.95 -2.67 -11.35
CA LYS A 102 29.60 -2.63 -12.68
C LYS A 102 30.71 -3.68 -12.81
N LYS A 103 31.55 -3.83 -11.80
CA LYS A 103 32.65 -4.80 -11.78
C LYS A 103 32.13 -6.25 -11.74
N LEU A 104 31.06 -6.49 -10.99
CA LEU A 104 30.39 -7.80 -10.99
C LEU A 104 29.88 -8.13 -12.40
N GLN A 105 29.22 -7.18 -13.06
CA GLN A 105 28.69 -7.36 -14.41
C GLN A 105 29.80 -7.66 -15.43
N THR A 106 30.97 -7.01 -15.34
CA THR A 106 32.10 -7.32 -16.23
C THR A 106 32.64 -8.75 -16.07
N HIS A 107 32.37 -9.39 -14.93
CA HIS A 107 32.71 -10.79 -14.66
C HIS A 107 31.51 -11.74 -14.84
N GLY A 108 30.41 -11.27 -15.43
CA GLY A 108 29.20 -12.08 -15.64
C GLY A 108 28.40 -12.35 -14.36
N LEU A 109 28.68 -11.64 -13.27
CA LEU A 109 27.97 -11.75 -12.00
C LEU A 109 26.92 -10.64 -11.87
N SER A 110 25.82 -10.94 -11.19
CA SER A 110 24.78 -9.96 -10.85
C SER A 110 24.78 -9.66 -9.35
N PRO A 111 24.70 -8.39 -8.93
CA PRO A 111 24.54 -8.05 -7.52
C PRO A 111 23.17 -8.52 -7.00
N ILE A 112 23.04 -8.65 -5.68
CA ILE A 112 21.75 -8.89 -5.02
C ILE A 112 20.73 -7.81 -5.41
N LYS A 113 19.56 -8.24 -5.88
CA LYS A 113 18.46 -7.37 -6.34
C LYS A 113 17.27 -7.32 -5.38
N THR A 114 17.12 -8.34 -4.53
CA THR A 114 15.95 -8.52 -3.67
C THR A 114 16.38 -8.87 -2.27
N ILE A 115 15.76 -8.21 -1.28
CA ILE A 115 15.99 -8.44 0.15
C ILE A 115 14.63 -8.69 0.80
N LEU A 116 14.53 -9.75 1.59
CA LEU A 116 13.34 -10.06 2.38
C LEU A 116 13.68 -9.98 3.87
N PHE A 117 13.02 -9.08 4.58
CA PHE A 117 13.14 -8.98 6.03
C PHE A 117 12.05 -9.81 6.72
N ASN A 118 12.44 -10.76 7.56
CA ASN A 118 11.52 -11.62 8.30
C ASN A 118 11.69 -11.46 9.82
N GLY A 119 10.60 -11.62 10.58
CA GLY A 119 10.60 -11.64 12.05
C GLY A 119 9.31 -11.10 12.67
N PRO A 120 9.22 -11.03 14.02
CA PRO A 120 8.07 -10.47 14.74
C PRO A 120 7.81 -8.99 14.44
N PRO A 121 6.59 -8.45 14.65
CA PRO A 121 6.35 -7.01 14.53
C PRO A 121 7.24 -6.22 15.52
N GLY A 122 7.72 -5.04 15.11
CA GLY A 122 8.51 -4.14 15.97
C GLY A 122 10.04 -4.34 15.98
N VAL A 123 10.59 -5.37 15.33
CA VAL A 123 12.05 -5.65 15.32
C VAL A 123 12.87 -4.79 14.32
N GLY A 124 12.35 -3.63 13.92
CA GLY A 124 13.11 -2.70 13.07
C GLY A 124 13.21 -3.03 11.58
N LYS A 125 12.45 -3.99 11.03
CA LYS A 125 12.50 -4.32 9.58
C LYS A 125 12.35 -3.11 8.65
N THR A 126 11.31 -2.30 8.87
CA THR A 126 11.07 -1.08 8.09
C THR A 126 12.14 -0.02 8.33
N LEU A 127 12.69 0.05 9.55
CA LEU A 127 13.79 0.96 9.89
C LEU A 127 15.07 0.55 9.13
N THR A 128 15.41 -0.74 9.12
CA THR A 128 16.56 -1.27 8.38
C THR A 128 16.45 -0.97 6.89
N ALA A 129 15.26 -1.12 6.28
CA ALA A 129 15.05 -0.78 4.88
C ALA A 129 15.29 0.72 4.59
N LYS A 130 14.77 1.61 5.45
CA LYS A 130 14.99 3.07 5.36
C LYS A 130 16.46 3.45 5.54
N TRP A 131 17.10 2.87 6.54
CA TRP A 131 18.52 3.07 6.81
C TRP A 131 19.39 2.60 5.65
N LEU A 132 19.10 1.43 5.07
CA LEU A 132 19.85 0.86 3.95
C LEU A 132 19.77 1.75 2.70
N ALA A 133 18.57 2.21 2.34
CA ALA A 133 18.39 3.11 1.21
C ALA A 133 19.16 4.42 1.39
N LYS A 134 19.11 5.00 2.60
CA LYS A 134 19.91 6.19 2.95
C LYS A 134 21.41 5.92 2.88
N LYS A 135 21.87 4.79 3.41
CA LYS A 135 23.29 4.38 3.40
C LYS A 135 23.84 4.21 1.98
N MET A 136 23.00 3.73 1.06
CA MET A 136 23.33 3.60 -0.37
C MET A 136 23.08 4.87 -1.18
N ASN A 137 22.50 5.91 -0.57
CA ASN A 137 22.08 7.15 -1.23
C ASN A 137 21.14 6.90 -2.44
N ILE A 138 20.18 5.99 -2.27
CA ILE A 138 19.17 5.66 -3.29
C ILE A 138 17.77 6.09 -2.83
N PRO A 139 16.88 6.49 -3.76
CA PRO A 139 15.50 6.81 -3.42
C PRO A 139 14.77 5.57 -2.89
N LEU A 140 14.03 5.72 -1.79
CA LEU A 140 13.18 4.67 -1.23
C LEU A 140 11.72 4.96 -1.53
N ARG A 141 11.04 4.02 -2.20
CA ARG A 141 9.60 4.07 -2.44
C ARG A 141 8.90 3.04 -1.56
N ILE A 142 7.92 3.49 -0.78
CA ILE A 142 7.13 2.63 0.09
C ILE A 142 5.75 2.46 -0.53
N VAL A 143 5.32 1.21 -0.69
CA VAL A 143 4.08 0.85 -1.37
C VAL A 143 3.17 0.13 -0.38
N ASP A 144 1.90 0.49 -0.38
CA ASP A 144 0.89 -0.28 0.35
C ASP A 144 0.48 -1.52 -0.47
N LEU A 145 0.87 -2.69 0.01
CA LEU A 145 0.56 -3.95 -0.64
C LEU A 145 -0.95 -4.19 -0.75
N ALA A 146 -1.74 -3.75 0.24
CA ALA A 146 -3.18 -3.90 0.19
C ALA A 146 -3.81 -3.05 -0.94
N SER A 147 -3.29 -1.84 -1.15
CA SER A 147 -3.69 -0.98 -2.27
C SER A 147 -3.28 -1.53 -3.63
N VAL A 148 -2.14 -2.21 -3.72
CA VAL A 148 -1.70 -2.90 -4.94
C VAL A 148 -2.59 -4.09 -5.27
N MET A 149 -2.94 -4.89 -4.26
CA MET A 149 -3.77 -6.08 -4.39
C MET A 149 -5.25 -5.71 -4.52
N SER A 150 -5.76 -5.60 -5.75
CA SER A 150 -7.17 -5.31 -6.01
C SER A 150 -8.01 -6.58 -6.07
N SER A 151 -9.24 -6.53 -5.52
CA SER A 151 -10.27 -7.56 -5.71
C SER A 151 -10.88 -7.58 -7.12
N LEU A 152 -10.58 -6.56 -7.94
CA LEU A 152 -11.01 -6.46 -9.33
C LEU A 152 -10.01 -7.20 -10.23
N LEU A 153 -10.49 -8.19 -10.98
CA LEU A 153 -9.67 -8.97 -11.92
C LEU A 153 -8.85 -8.03 -12.83
N GLY A 154 -7.55 -8.32 -12.98
CA GLY A 154 -6.64 -7.61 -13.87
C GLY A 154 -6.07 -6.28 -13.33
N LYS A 155 -6.66 -5.68 -12.29
CA LYS A 155 -6.14 -4.41 -11.75
C LYS A 155 -4.82 -4.56 -10.99
N THR A 156 -4.62 -5.67 -10.28
CA THR A 156 -3.38 -5.94 -9.54
C THR A 156 -2.14 -5.95 -10.44
N GLY A 157 -2.23 -6.56 -11.62
CA GLY A 157 -1.10 -6.59 -12.56
C GLY A 157 -0.73 -5.19 -13.07
N ASN A 158 -1.74 -4.38 -13.43
CA ASN A 158 -1.52 -2.99 -13.86
C ASN A 158 -0.93 -2.13 -12.74
N ASN A 159 -1.40 -2.31 -11.49
CA ASN A 159 -0.89 -1.61 -10.32
C ASN A 159 0.59 -1.94 -10.08
N ILE A 160 0.95 -3.22 -10.10
CA ILE A 160 2.34 -3.67 -9.93
C ILE A 160 3.23 -3.08 -11.03
N LYS A 161 2.77 -3.14 -12.29
CA LYS A 161 3.51 -2.58 -13.42
C LYS A 161 3.76 -1.09 -13.25
N SER A 162 2.73 -0.32 -12.91
CA SER A 162 2.85 1.13 -12.66
C SER A 162 3.87 1.43 -11.55
N VAL A 163 3.84 0.67 -10.46
CA VAL A 163 4.80 0.84 -9.34
C VAL A 163 6.25 0.65 -9.79
N PHE A 164 6.52 -0.37 -10.61
CA PHE A 164 7.87 -0.63 -11.12
C PHE A 164 8.30 0.40 -12.18
N GLU A 165 7.40 0.82 -13.07
CA GLU A 165 7.68 1.88 -14.06
C GLU A 165 8.03 3.20 -13.36
N ASP A 166 7.27 3.59 -12.34
CA ASP A 166 7.55 4.80 -11.56
C ASP A 166 8.89 4.71 -10.81
N ALA A 167 9.25 3.52 -10.32
CA ALA A 167 10.53 3.30 -9.65
C ALA A 167 11.73 3.30 -10.61
N ALA A 168 11.55 2.88 -11.86
CA ALA A 168 12.60 2.88 -12.88
C ALA A 168 12.90 4.30 -13.43
N ASN A 169 11.93 5.21 -13.33
CA ASN A 169 12.04 6.59 -13.81
C ASN A 169 12.61 7.58 -12.78
N THR A 170 12.99 7.10 -11.58
CA THR A 170 13.60 7.91 -10.50
C THR A 170 15.09 7.64 -10.42
#